data_AF-A0A7X6X681-F1
#
_entry.id   AF-A0A7X6X681-F1
#
_cell.length_a   1.000
_cell.length_b   1.000
_cell.length_c   1.000
_cell.angle_alpha   90.00
_cell.angle_beta   90.00
_cell.angle_gamma   90.00
#
_symmetry.space_group_name_H-M   'P 1'
#
loop_
_entity.id
_entity.type
_entity.pdbx_description
1 polymer ?
#
loop_
_entity_poly.entity_id
_entity_poly.type
_entity_poly.pdbx_seq_one_letter_code
_entity_poly.pdbx_strand_id
1 'polypeptide(L)'
;IDKLLKPIIEKYERNTAREDKKWYYMAPALLDGPEYVNRWINDLLSADPDADDTTEETTGTSGLEVHLGRMKSLMNSAEKEMGRVPGDLSSVLADIAIGSFAVCAFRTNGGDLRRSSELAKVFVNRFNATEATAAVILAYGDDEASEGDGHWRNVLRYCCDGGFGAMLDEYVHMVSEGAGFGLSEDKNHRVHELMIDALKIHSASYSVDTYPAFKKRMQGEEYQRTFMRSHYAVGFTKSEGSESKNVDRKDSIRNAFNSPMRPFVLATTSIGQEGLDFHHYCRKIMHWNLPSNPIDLEQREGRINRYKCLAIRQDISERFADRSFNSDVWQELFSMAAEEIRSADQSELVPYWCLGKNQTVKIERIIPMYPVSKDEVNYQRLIKVLSLYRLTMGQARQEELVDYILQSDMKDRNYIKNLFINLSPYVRKDEAWKEKMAERKPVVEVKKKSERQMRIEALQRELLACEEQLVSLKCEKDTLKSYEIAGMLVTHKSYGDGLAVGSAEGRIIVEFDMGEKKFLLPKV
;
A
#
# COMPACT_ATOMS: atom_id res chain seq x y z
N ILE A 1 -31.82 7.86 -12.82
CA ILE A 1 -32.28 6.47 -12.66
C ILE A 1 -33.80 6.39 -12.71
N ASP A 2 -34.54 7.13 -11.87
CA ASP A 2 -36.02 7.09 -11.86
C ASP A 2 -36.68 7.28 -13.24
N LYS A 3 -36.19 8.25 -14.02
CA LYS A 3 -36.67 8.50 -15.39
C LYS A 3 -36.53 7.28 -16.31
N LEU A 4 -35.45 6.50 -16.15
CA LEU A 4 -35.19 5.30 -16.95
C LEU A 4 -35.99 4.09 -16.43
N LEU A 5 -36.21 4.01 -15.11
CA LEU A 5 -36.99 2.94 -14.51
C LEU A 5 -38.49 3.06 -14.76
N LYS A 6 -39.03 4.28 -14.85
CA LYS A 6 -40.46 4.53 -15.02
C LYS A 6 -41.13 3.64 -16.10
N PRO A 7 -40.64 3.57 -17.35
CA PRO A 7 -41.25 2.71 -18.37
C PRO A 7 -41.16 1.20 -18.05
N ILE A 8 -40.13 0.77 -17.32
CA ILE A 8 -39.97 -0.63 -16.92
C ILE A 8 -40.92 -0.98 -15.78
N ILE A 9 -41.01 -0.12 -14.77
CA ILE A 9 -41.92 -0.29 -13.64
C ILE A 9 -43.37 -0.35 -14.15
N GLU A 10 -43.77 0.60 -15.01
CA GLU A 10 -45.12 0.63 -15.59
C GLU A 10 -45.45 -0.63 -16.40
N LYS A 11 -44.46 -1.25 -17.05
CA LYS A 11 -44.66 -2.43 -17.89
C LYS A 11 -44.66 -3.75 -17.10
N TYR A 12 -43.76 -3.88 -16.11
CA TYR A 12 -43.44 -5.16 -15.48
C TYR A 12 -43.93 -5.27 -14.03
N GLU A 13 -44.21 -4.17 -13.32
CA GLU A 13 -44.68 -4.25 -11.93
C GLU A 13 -46.07 -4.89 -11.82
N ARG A 14 -46.19 -5.80 -10.84
CA ARG A 14 -47.47 -6.38 -10.42
C ARG A 14 -47.71 -6.11 -8.96
N ASN A 15 -48.97 -5.88 -8.62
CA ASN A 15 -49.37 -5.59 -7.25
C ASN A 15 -49.33 -6.86 -6.40
N THR A 16 -48.23 -7.03 -5.64
CA THR A 16 -48.05 -8.11 -4.66
C THR A 16 -47.95 -7.54 -3.25
N ALA A 17 -48.34 -8.33 -2.23
CA ALA A 17 -48.36 -7.89 -0.84
C ALA A 17 -46.96 -7.59 -0.26
N ARG A 18 -45.92 -8.24 -0.78
CA ARG A 18 -44.52 -8.05 -0.39
C ARG A 18 -43.72 -7.45 -1.55
N GLU A 19 -42.72 -6.66 -1.20
CA GLU A 19 -41.71 -6.17 -2.14
C GLU A 19 -40.92 -7.35 -2.72
N ASP A 20 -40.71 -7.32 -4.03
CA ASP A 20 -40.03 -8.37 -4.77
C ASP A 20 -38.55 -8.02 -4.95
N LYS A 21 -37.68 -8.69 -4.20
CA LYS A 21 -36.22 -8.48 -4.25
C LYS A 21 -35.61 -8.84 -5.61
N LYS A 22 -36.33 -9.56 -6.48
CA LYS A 22 -35.86 -9.84 -7.85
C LYS A 22 -35.60 -8.57 -8.66
N TRP A 23 -36.26 -7.46 -8.30
CA TRP A 23 -36.03 -6.17 -8.93
C TRP A 23 -34.57 -5.71 -8.90
N TYR A 24 -33.78 -6.05 -7.87
CA TYR A 24 -32.38 -5.58 -7.78
C TYR A 24 -31.47 -6.13 -8.88
N TYR A 25 -31.68 -7.36 -9.35
CA TYR A 25 -30.89 -7.94 -10.46
C TYR A 25 -31.64 -7.95 -11.80
N MET A 26 -32.98 -7.91 -11.79
CA MET A 26 -33.77 -7.84 -13.03
C MET A 26 -33.88 -6.43 -13.59
N ALA A 27 -33.91 -5.38 -12.77
CA ALA A 27 -34.03 -4.01 -13.29
C ALA A 27 -32.87 -3.62 -14.24
N PRO A 28 -31.58 -3.90 -13.91
CA PRO A 28 -30.49 -3.68 -14.87
C PRO A 28 -30.67 -4.49 -16.16
N ALA A 29 -31.00 -5.79 -16.03
CA ALA A 29 -31.19 -6.67 -17.19
C ALA A 29 -32.34 -6.20 -18.11
N LEU A 30 -33.44 -5.69 -17.54
CA LEU A 30 -34.56 -5.15 -18.27
C LEU A 30 -34.25 -3.80 -18.92
N LEU A 31 -33.37 -2.99 -18.32
CA LEU A 31 -32.87 -1.74 -18.91
C LEU A 31 -31.99 -2.02 -20.14
N ASP A 32 -31.11 -3.00 -20.05
CA ASP A 32 -30.18 -3.35 -21.15
C ASP A 32 -30.87 -4.14 -22.28
N GLY A 33 -31.95 -4.86 -21.95
CA GLY A 33 -32.75 -5.61 -22.89
C GLY A 33 -32.24 -7.04 -23.17
N PRO A 34 -33.07 -7.89 -23.78
CA PRO A 34 -32.81 -9.33 -23.88
C PRO A 34 -31.62 -9.68 -24.79
N GLU A 35 -31.36 -8.90 -25.84
CA GLU A 35 -30.24 -9.16 -26.75
C GLU A 35 -28.89 -8.97 -26.05
N TYR A 36 -28.72 -7.86 -25.34
CA TYR A 36 -27.51 -7.56 -24.58
C TYR A 36 -27.29 -8.59 -23.48
N VAL A 37 -28.33 -8.87 -22.68
CA VAL A 37 -28.25 -9.83 -21.58
C VAL A 37 -27.91 -11.24 -22.07
N ASN A 38 -28.49 -11.68 -23.20
CA ASN A 38 -28.15 -12.99 -23.77
C ASN A 38 -26.69 -13.06 -24.25
N ARG A 39 -26.18 -11.98 -24.87
CA ARG A 39 -24.75 -11.90 -25.25
C ARG A 39 -23.88 -11.99 -24.00
N TRP A 40 -24.17 -11.20 -22.97
CA TRP A 40 -23.44 -11.20 -21.71
C TRP A 40 -23.38 -12.58 -21.05
N ILE A 41 -24.53 -13.27 -20.93
CA ILE A 41 -24.58 -14.62 -20.36
C ILE A 41 -23.70 -15.57 -21.16
N ASN A 42 -23.77 -15.54 -22.49
CA ASN A 42 -22.98 -16.43 -23.33
C ASN A 42 -21.47 -16.14 -23.18
N ASP A 43 -21.07 -14.87 -23.16
CA ASP A 43 -19.68 -14.47 -22.98
C ASP A 43 -19.16 -14.96 -21.62
N LEU A 44 -19.94 -14.80 -20.55
CA LEU A 44 -19.61 -15.24 -19.19
C LEU A 44 -19.51 -16.77 -19.05
N LEU A 45 -20.37 -17.54 -19.74
CA LEU A 45 -20.31 -19.01 -19.74
C LEU A 45 -19.17 -19.55 -20.63
N SER A 46 -18.78 -18.80 -21.66
CA SER A 46 -17.70 -19.18 -22.58
C SER A 46 -16.31 -18.86 -22.04
N ALA A 47 -16.20 -17.83 -21.20
CA ALA A 47 -15.02 -17.59 -20.40
C ALA A 47 -15.01 -18.66 -19.31
N ASP A 48 -14.16 -19.69 -19.43
CA ASP A 48 -13.90 -20.65 -18.36
C ASP A 48 -13.00 -19.97 -17.32
N PRO A 49 -13.55 -19.37 -16.24
CA PRO A 49 -12.78 -18.53 -15.34
C PRO A 49 -12.09 -19.37 -14.26
N ASP A 50 -12.44 -20.66 -14.18
CA ASP A 50 -12.01 -21.60 -13.15
C ASP A 50 -11.01 -22.63 -13.71
N ALA A 51 -10.63 -22.52 -14.99
CA ALA A 51 -9.75 -23.45 -15.71
C ALA A 51 -8.38 -23.71 -15.01
N ASP A 52 -7.96 -22.82 -14.13
CA ASP A 52 -6.69 -22.91 -13.38
C ASP A 52 -6.86 -23.08 -11.85
N ASP A 53 -8.08 -23.12 -11.33
CA ASP A 53 -8.33 -23.37 -9.90
C ASP A 53 -8.21 -24.87 -9.61
N THR A 54 -6.96 -25.33 -9.52
CA THR A 54 -6.60 -26.75 -9.27
C THR A 54 -6.83 -27.19 -7.83
N THR A 55 -7.45 -26.36 -6.97
CA THR A 55 -7.54 -26.62 -5.52
C THR A 55 -8.94 -26.71 -4.92
N GLU A 56 -10.00 -26.36 -5.67
CA GLU A 56 -11.38 -26.64 -5.25
C GLU A 56 -12.06 -27.54 -6.29
N GLU A 57 -12.67 -28.63 -5.82
CA GLU A 57 -13.52 -29.47 -6.67
C GLU A 57 -14.54 -28.57 -7.38
N THR A 58 -14.64 -28.76 -8.70
CA THR A 58 -15.34 -28.02 -9.77
C THR A 58 -16.86 -27.85 -9.55
N THR A 59 -17.27 -27.45 -8.36
CA THR A 59 -18.66 -27.41 -7.88
C THR A 59 -19.23 -25.99 -7.92
N GLY A 60 -18.37 -24.96 -7.92
CA GLY A 60 -18.76 -23.54 -7.88
C GLY A 60 -19.45 -23.01 -9.15
N THR A 61 -19.11 -23.54 -10.32
CA THR A 61 -19.66 -23.09 -11.62
C THR A 61 -21.14 -23.47 -11.76
N SER A 62 -21.57 -24.55 -11.11
CA SER A 62 -22.97 -25.02 -11.14
C SER A 62 -23.97 -24.03 -10.55
N GLY A 63 -23.58 -23.29 -9.49
CA GLY A 63 -24.45 -22.32 -8.83
C GLY A 63 -24.69 -21.07 -9.69
N LEU A 64 -23.61 -20.52 -10.25
CA LEU A 64 -23.69 -19.35 -11.13
C LEU A 64 -24.52 -19.68 -12.39
N GLU A 65 -24.27 -20.82 -13.02
CA GLU A 65 -25.05 -21.29 -14.17
C GLU A 65 -26.55 -21.40 -13.88
N VAL A 66 -26.92 -21.93 -12.70
CA VAL A 66 -28.32 -22.00 -12.26
C VAL A 66 -28.92 -20.61 -12.10
N HIS A 67 -28.19 -19.65 -11.52
CA HIS A 67 -28.67 -18.28 -11.37
C HIS A 67 -28.81 -17.55 -12.72
N LEU A 68 -27.87 -17.74 -13.64
CA LEU A 68 -27.95 -17.19 -15.01
C LEU A 68 -29.09 -17.82 -15.81
N GLY A 69 -29.30 -19.13 -15.68
CA GLY A 69 -30.44 -19.84 -16.27
C GLY A 69 -31.77 -19.31 -15.75
N ARG A 70 -31.86 -19.07 -14.42
CA ARG A 70 -33.04 -18.45 -13.80
C ARG A 70 -33.27 -17.03 -14.29
N MET A 71 -32.23 -16.21 -14.39
CA MET A 71 -32.34 -14.85 -14.93
C MET A 71 -32.84 -14.87 -16.38
N LYS A 72 -32.31 -15.77 -17.22
CA LYS A 72 -32.77 -15.94 -18.60
C LYS A 72 -34.24 -16.37 -18.69
N SER A 73 -34.68 -17.27 -17.82
CA SER A 73 -36.09 -17.65 -17.73
C SER A 73 -36.95 -16.44 -17.34
N LEU A 74 -36.54 -15.69 -16.32
CA LEU A 74 -37.26 -14.51 -15.85
C LEU A 74 -37.31 -13.40 -16.89
N MET A 75 -36.28 -13.21 -17.72
CA MET A 75 -36.32 -12.23 -18.81
C MET A 75 -37.44 -12.55 -19.81
N ASN A 76 -37.75 -13.83 -20.05
CA ASN A 76 -38.82 -14.25 -20.94
C ASN A 76 -40.21 -14.19 -20.28
N SER A 77 -40.29 -14.31 -18.95
CA SER A 77 -41.54 -14.31 -18.19
C SER A 77 -41.77 -13.08 -17.31
N ALA A 78 -40.93 -12.04 -17.44
CA ALA A 78 -40.89 -10.86 -16.57
C ALA A 78 -42.25 -10.17 -16.46
N GLU A 79 -43.04 -10.13 -17.54
CA GLU A 79 -44.37 -9.50 -17.54
C GLU A 79 -45.38 -10.19 -16.61
N LYS A 80 -45.13 -11.44 -16.23
CA LYS A 80 -46.04 -12.26 -15.41
C LYS A 80 -45.50 -12.53 -14.01
N GLU A 81 -44.19 -12.53 -13.82
CA GLU A 81 -43.54 -13.03 -12.60
C GLU A 81 -42.97 -11.95 -11.67
N MET A 82 -42.85 -10.69 -12.11
CA MET A 82 -42.32 -9.60 -11.28
C MET A 82 -43.39 -9.07 -10.31
N GLY A 83 -43.04 -8.94 -9.03
CA GLY A 83 -43.92 -8.39 -8.00
C GLY A 83 -43.76 -6.88 -7.78
N ARG A 84 -44.14 -6.41 -6.60
CA ARG A 84 -44.08 -4.99 -6.19
C ARG A 84 -42.64 -4.49 -6.11
N VAL A 85 -42.39 -3.30 -6.62
CA VAL A 85 -41.06 -2.68 -6.61
C VAL A 85 -40.64 -2.30 -5.18
N PRO A 86 -39.39 -2.61 -4.76
CA PRO A 86 -38.83 -2.11 -3.51
C PRO A 86 -38.65 -0.58 -3.52
N GLY A 87 -38.99 0.08 -2.41
CA GLY A 87 -38.90 1.55 -2.30
C GLY A 87 -37.49 2.14 -2.43
N ASP A 88 -36.46 1.33 -2.18
CA ASP A 88 -35.04 1.72 -2.26
C ASP A 88 -34.38 1.37 -3.60
N LEU A 89 -35.11 0.81 -4.58
CA LEU A 89 -34.55 0.29 -5.83
C LEU A 89 -33.67 1.31 -6.56
N SER A 90 -34.13 2.54 -6.70
CA SER A 90 -33.38 3.60 -7.39
C SER A 90 -32.06 3.95 -6.70
N SER A 91 -32.03 3.91 -5.36
CA SER A 91 -30.82 4.14 -4.58
C SER A 91 -29.83 2.98 -4.78
N VAL A 92 -30.32 1.74 -4.66
CA VAL A 92 -29.47 0.55 -4.84
C VAL A 92 -28.90 0.47 -6.26
N LEU A 93 -29.67 0.85 -7.28
CA LEU A 93 -29.15 0.93 -8.65
C LEU A 93 -28.12 2.05 -8.84
N ALA A 94 -28.21 3.14 -8.08
CA ALA A 94 -27.17 4.17 -8.07
C ALA A 94 -25.88 3.60 -7.48
N ASP A 95 -25.97 2.88 -6.37
CA ASP A 95 -24.83 2.21 -5.72
C ASP A 95 -24.21 1.16 -6.66
N ILE A 96 -25.03 0.37 -7.37
CA ILE A 96 -24.54 -0.57 -8.40
C ILE A 96 -23.80 0.17 -9.51
N ALA A 97 -24.33 1.30 -10.00
CA ALA A 97 -23.72 2.03 -11.09
C ALA A 97 -22.33 2.59 -10.75
N ILE A 98 -22.07 2.94 -9.49
CA ILE A 98 -20.80 3.54 -9.05
C ILE A 98 -19.86 2.54 -8.35
N GLY A 99 -20.40 1.50 -7.71
CA GLY A 99 -19.67 0.59 -6.83
C GLY A 99 -19.58 -0.86 -7.32
N SER A 100 -20.35 -1.26 -8.34
CA SER A 100 -20.27 -2.63 -8.88
C SER A 100 -18.93 -2.88 -9.57
N PHE A 101 -18.31 -4.02 -9.27
CA PHE A 101 -17.05 -4.43 -9.89
C PHE A 101 -17.13 -4.48 -11.42
N ALA A 102 -18.21 -5.05 -11.96
CA ALA A 102 -18.40 -5.20 -13.40
C ALA A 102 -18.58 -3.84 -14.09
N VAL A 103 -19.36 -2.94 -13.48
CA VAL A 103 -19.60 -1.60 -14.05
C VAL A 103 -18.32 -0.78 -14.01
N CYS A 104 -17.60 -0.77 -12.88
CA CYS A 104 -16.32 -0.09 -12.78
C CYS A 104 -15.30 -0.64 -13.78
N ALA A 105 -15.14 -1.97 -13.86
CA ALA A 105 -14.24 -2.60 -14.82
C ALA A 105 -14.59 -2.25 -16.27
N PHE A 106 -15.88 -2.23 -16.62
CA PHE A 106 -16.37 -1.89 -17.95
C PHE A 106 -16.03 -0.47 -18.36
N ARG A 107 -16.13 0.50 -17.45
CA ARG A 107 -15.72 1.88 -17.73
C ARG A 107 -14.22 1.97 -18.00
N THR A 108 -13.41 1.31 -17.19
CA THR A 108 -11.95 1.47 -17.22
C THR A 108 -11.28 0.67 -18.34
N ASN A 109 -11.86 -0.46 -18.78
CA ASN A 109 -11.26 -1.33 -19.80
C ASN A 109 -11.66 -0.99 -21.25
N GLY A 110 -12.41 0.09 -21.46
CA GLY A 110 -12.87 0.53 -22.78
C GLY A 110 -14.17 -0.14 -23.25
N GLY A 111 -14.99 -0.65 -22.33
CA GLY A 111 -16.31 -1.19 -22.64
C GLY A 111 -16.31 -2.65 -23.10
N ASP A 112 -15.32 -3.44 -22.70
CA ASP A 112 -15.25 -4.86 -23.03
C ASP A 112 -16.01 -5.69 -21.99
N LEU A 113 -17.13 -6.26 -22.42
CA LEU A 113 -18.05 -7.00 -21.56
C LEU A 113 -17.42 -8.26 -20.95
N ARG A 114 -16.63 -8.99 -21.73
CA ARG A 114 -16.03 -10.25 -21.31
C ARG A 114 -14.99 -10.00 -20.22
N ARG A 115 -14.04 -9.10 -20.49
CA ARG A 115 -12.98 -8.74 -19.54
C ARG A 115 -13.54 -8.15 -18.25
N SER A 116 -14.58 -7.33 -18.36
CA SER A 116 -15.27 -6.77 -17.19
C SER A 116 -15.86 -7.86 -16.29
N SER A 117 -16.46 -8.86 -16.91
CA SER A 117 -17.13 -9.96 -16.19
C SER A 117 -16.13 -10.91 -15.55
N GLU A 118 -15.04 -11.24 -16.26
CA GLU A 118 -13.92 -12.03 -15.72
C GLU A 118 -13.32 -11.35 -14.48
N LEU A 119 -12.97 -10.06 -14.59
CA LEU A 119 -12.39 -9.31 -13.49
C LEU A 119 -13.37 -9.17 -12.31
N ALA A 120 -14.66 -8.93 -12.60
CA ALA A 120 -15.69 -8.86 -11.58
C ALA A 120 -15.81 -10.18 -10.80
N LYS A 121 -15.75 -11.33 -11.46
CA LYS A 121 -15.80 -12.65 -10.81
C LYS A 121 -14.64 -12.83 -9.82
N VAL A 122 -13.43 -12.42 -10.21
CA VAL A 122 -12.25 -12.46 -9.33
C VAL A 122 -12.48 -11.63 -8.06
N PHE A 123 -13.05 -10.43 -8.18
CA PHE A 123 -13.39 -9.60 -7.02
C PHE A 123 -14.50 -10.22 -6.16
N VAL A 124 -15.57 -10.75 -6.76
CA VAL A 124 -16.62 -11.45 -6.03
C VAL A 124 -16.04 -12.60 -5.19
N ASN A 125 -15.18 -13.43 -5.78
CA ASN A 125 -14.53 -14.52 -5.05
C ASN A 125 -13.68 -14.01 -3.87
N ARG A 126 -12.95 -12.90 -4.06
CA ARG A 126 -12.16 -12.27 -2.98
C ARG A 126 -13.02 -11.68 -1.87
N PHE A 127 -14.15 -11.07 -2.18
CA PHE A 127 -15.08 -10.51 -1.19
C PHE A 127 -15.94 -11.57 -0.49
N ASN A 128 -16.02 -12.78 -1.06
CA ASN A 128 -16.65 -13.94 -0.43
C ASN A 128 -15.68 -14.72 0.48
N ALA A 129 -14.38 -14.40 0.46
CA ALA A 129 -13.43 -14.98 1.41
C ALA A 129 -13.80 -14.60 2.85
N THR A 130 -13.60 -15.53 3.79
CA THR A 130 -14.02 -15.39 5.19
C THR A 130 -13.49 -14.11 5.84
N GLU A 131 -12.24 -13.73 5.57
CA GLU A 131 -11.66 -12.52 6.16
C GLU A 131 -12.18 -11.23 5.52
N ALA A 132 -12.59 -11.27 4.24
CA ALA A 132 -13.20 -10.12 3.58
C ALA A 132 -14.64 -9.92 4.07
N THR A 133 -15.40 -11.01 4.17
CA THR A 133 -16.75 -11.01 4.77
C THR A 133 -16.71 -10.47 6.19
N ALA A 134 -15.80 -10.95 7.03
CA ALA A 134 -15.64 -10.45 8.39
C ALA A 134 -15.30 -8.94 8.42
N ALA A 135 -14.42 -8.46 7.54
CA ALA A 135 -14.07 -7.03 7.48
C ALA A 135 -15.27 -6.16 7.08
N VAL A 136 -16.08 -6.60 6.12
CA VAL A 136 -17.28 -5.88 5.68
C VAL A 136 -18.34 -5.86 6.78
N ILE A 137 -18.58 -6.99 7.45
CA ILE A 137 -19.50 -7.08 8.59
C ILE A 137 -19.04 -6.17 9.73
N LEU A 138 -17.74 -6.12 10.04
CA LEU A 138 -17.23 -5.24 11.08
C LEU A 138 -17.40 -3.75 10.75
N ALA A 139 -17.32 -3.37 9.48
CA ALA A 139 -17.44 -1.97 9.05
C ALA A 139 -18.91 -1.50 8.95
N TYR A 140 -19.82 -2.38 8.54
CA TYR A 140 -21.21 -2.01 8.22
C TYR A 140 -22.27 -2.66 9.11
N GLY A 141 -21.85 -3.57 10.01
CA GLY A 141 -22.73 -4.36 10.85
C GLY A 141 -23.25 -5.62 10.16
N ASP A 142 -23.74 -6.55 10.96
CA ASP A 142 -24.60 -7.65 10.52
C ASP A 142 -26.03 -7.26 10.90
N ASP A 143 -26.85 -6.92 9.92
CA ASP A 143 -28.22 -6.52 10.18
C ASP A 143 -29.03 -7.82 10.38
N GLU A 144 -29.02 -8.38 11.60
CA GLU A 144 -29.69 -9.65 11.93
C GLU A 144 -31.18 -9.67 11.56
N ALA A 145 -31.81 -8.49 11.44
CA ALA A 145 -33.20 -8.32 11.00
C ALA A 145 -33.41 -8.49 9.48
N SER A 146 -32.34 -8.40 8.68
CA SER A 146 -32.36 -8.68 7.25
C SER A 146 -32.00 -10.14 7.03
N GLU A 147 -32.99 -11.00 6.78
CA GLU A 147 -32.86 -12.43 6.43
C GLU A 147 -31.80 -12.68 5.30
N GLY A 148 -30.51 -12.73 5.63
CA GLY A 148 -29.41 -13.08 4.71
C GLY A 148 -29.08 -12.08 3.59
N ASP A 149 -29.68 -10.89 3.57
CA ASP A 149 -29.58 -9.94 2.43
C ASP A 149 -28.52 -8.83 2.57
N GLY A 150 -27.81 -8.79 3.69
CA GLY A 150 -26.90 -7.70 4.01
C GLY A 150 -25.57 -7.72 3.24
N HIS A 151 -24.98 -8.90 3.02
CA HIS A 151 -23.55 -8.95 2.61
C HIS A 151 -23.28 -8.30 1.25
N TRP A 152 -24.02 -8.66 0.20
CA TRP A 152 -23.80 -8.07 -1.14
C TRP A 152 -24.06 -6.57 -1.16
N ARG A 153 -25.03 -6.08 -0.38
CA ARG A 153 -25.31 -4.64 -0.23
C ARG A 153 -24.19 -3.94 0.53
N ASN A 154 -23.70 -4.55 1.61
CA ASN A 154 -22.59 -4.01 2.39
C ASN A 154 -21.30 -3.99 1.57
N VAL A 155 -21.07 -4.99 0.71
CA VAL A 155 -19.96 -4.98 -0.26
C VAL A 155 -20.11 -3.82 -1.25
N LEU A 156 -21.30 -3.61 -1.82
CA LEU A 156 -21.54 -2.47 -2.71
C LEU A 156 -21.31 -1.13 -2.00
N ARG A 157 -21.84 -0.98 -0.79
CA ARG A 157 -21.66 0.22 0.02
C ARG A 157 -20.19 0.44 0.39
N TYR A 158 -19.47 -0.61 0.78
CA TYR A 158 -18.02 -0.59 0.98
C TYR A 158 -17.30 -0.09 -0.27
N CYS A 159 -17.71 -0.53 -1.45
CA CYS A 159 -17.11 -0.09 -2.71
C CYS A 159 -17.45 1.37 -3.06
N CYS A 160 -18.66 1.83 -2.75
CA CYS A 160 -19.07 3.22 -2.94
C CYS A 160 -18.30 4.16 -2.00
N ASP A 161 -18.32 3.87 -0.71
CA ASP A 161 -17.67 4.67 0.33
C ASP A 161 -16.14 4.65 0.18
N GLY A 162 -15.59 3.50 -0.22
CA GLY A 162 -14.16 3.29 -0.44
C GLY A 162 -13.64 3.75 -1.81
N GLY A 163 -14.51 4.26 -2.69
CA GLY A 163 -14.10 4.75 -4.01
C GLY A 163 -13.50 3.68 -4.92
N PHE A 164 -14.11 2.49 -4.97
CA PHE A 164 -13.60 1.36 -5.77
C PHE A 164 -13.33 1.71 -7.23
N GLY A 165 -14.23 2.50 -7.85
CA GLY A 165 -14.04 2.97 -9.22
C GLY A 165 -12.75 3.77 -9.40
N ALA A 166 -12.49 4.75 -8.52
CA ALA A 166 -11.29 5.57 -8.57
C ALA A 166 -10.02 4.76 -8.32
N MET A 167 -10.07 3.80 -7.39
CA MET A 167 -8.99 2.86 -7.12
C MET A 167 -8.68 2.00 -8.36
N LEU A 168 -9.71 1.53 -9.08
CA LEU A 168 -9.52 0.73 -10.29
C LEU A 168 -8.93 1.56 -11.44
N ASP A 169 -9.40 2.80 -11.60
CA ASP A 169 -8.89 3.75 -12.60
C ASP A 169 -7.40 4.05 -12.36
N GLU A 170 -7.01 4.27 -11.10
CA GLU A 170 -5.60 4.39 -10.69
C GLU A 170 -4.79 3.13 -10.99
N TYR A 171 -5.34 1.95 -10.68
CA TYR A 171 -4.64 0.70 -10.92
C TYR A 171 -4.37 0.45 -12.40
N VAL A 172 -5.36 0.68 -13.26
CA VAL A 172 -5.20 0.58 -14.71
C VAL A 172 -4.17 1.59 -15.24
N HIS A 173 -4.18 2.83 -14.73
CA HIS A 173 -3.16 3.83 -15.08
C HIS A 173 -1.75 3.33 -14.73
N MET A 174 -1.54 2.84 -13.50
CA MET A 174 -0.23 2.38 -13.04
C MET A 174 0.27 1.14 -13.77
N VAL A 175 -0.60 0.17 -14.06
CA VAL A 175 -0.24 -1.03 -14.85
C VAL A 175 0.09 -0.64 -16.28
N SER A 176 -0.69 0.27 -16.89
CA SER A 176 -0.44 0.74 -18.25
C SER A 176 0.89 1.49 -18.38
N GLU A 177 1.23 2.35 -17.43
CA GLU A 177 2.50 3.10 -17.44
C GLU A 177 3.69 2.16 -17.19
N GLY A 178 3.61 1.29 -16.18
CA GLY A 178 4.70 0.41 -15.79
C GLY A 178 5.11 -0.59 -16.88
N ALA A 179 4.18 -0.98 -17.75
CA ALA A 179 4.46 -1.90 -18.85
C ALA A 179 4.89 -1.20 -20.15
N GLY A 180 4.98 0.13 -20.17
CA GLY A 180 5.43 0.90 -21.33
C GLY A 180 4.51 0.75 -22.54
N PHE A 181 3.23 0.45 -22.32
CA PHE A 181 2.22 0.30 -23.37
C PHE A 181 1.79 1.65 -23.94
N GLY A 182 2.75 2.40 -24.49
CA GLY A 182 2.45 3.54 -25.35
C GLY A 182 1.74 3.05 -26.61
N LEU A 183 0.53 3.55 -26.84
CA LEU A 183 -0.20 3.51 -28.13
C LEU A 183 -0.43 2.13 -28.79
N SER A 184 -0.25 1.00 -28.09
CA SER A 184 -0.56 -0.31 -28.68
C SER A 184 -2.07 -0.55 -28.71
N GLU A 185 -2.62 -1.01 -29.84
CA GLU A 185 -4.04 -1.39 -29.98
C GLU A 185 -4.49 -2.43 -28.94
N ASP A 186 -3.55 -3.23 -28.43
CA ASP A 186 -3.79 -4.32 -27.46
C ASP A 186 -3.56 -3.91 -25.99
N LYS A 187 -3.42 -2.60 -25.70
CA LYS A 187 -3.12 -2.10 -24.36
C LYS A 187 -4.10 -2.64 -23.31
N ASN A 188 -5.40 -2.54 -23.59
CA ASN A 188 -6.41 -2.91 -22.60
C ASN A 188 -6.41 -4.42 -22.32
N HIS A 189 -6.05 -5.27 -23.30
CA HIS A 189 -5.99 -6.71 -23.10
C HIS A 189 -4.79 -7.07 -22.22
N ARG A 190 -3.61 -6.54 -22.52
CA ARG A 190 -2.40 -6.78 -21.72
C ARG A 190 -2.52 -6.26 -20.29
N VAL A 191 -3.15 -5.11 -20.10
CA VAL A 191 -3.47 -4.58 -18.76
C VAL A 191 -4.40 -5.54 -18.02
N HIS A 192 -5.46 -6.03 -18.68
CA HIS A 192 -6.38 -7.01 -18.10
C HIS A 192 -5.65 -8.29 -17.66
N GLU A 193 -4.82 -8.89 -18.51
CA GLU A 193 -4.03 -10.08 -18.18
C GLU A 193 -3.13 -9.85 -16.95
N LEU A 194 -2.40 -8.72 -16.92
CA LEU A 194 -1.54 -8.38 -15.77
C LEU A 194 -2.33 -8.19 -14.47
N MET A 195 -3.54 -7.61 -14.55
CA MET A 195 -4.42 -7.45 -13.40
C MET A 195 -4.94 -8.80 -12.91
N ILE A 196 -5.43 -9.64 -13.81
CA ILE A 196 -5.90 -10.99 -13.49
C ILE A 196 -4.78 -11.80 -12.83
N ASP A 197 -3.57 -11.79 -13.38
CA ASP A 197 -2.43 -12.51 -12.83
C ASP A 197 -1.99 -11.99 -11.46
N ALA A 198 -2.03 -10.68 -11.23
CA ALA A 198 -1.78 -10.10 -9.91
C ALA A 198 -2.84 -10.53 -8.88
N LEU A 199 -4.09 -10.69 -9.32
CA LEU A 199 -5.21 -11.06 -8.47
C LEU A 199 -5.38 -12.56 -8.26
N LYS A 200 -4.69 -13.41 -9.03
CA LYS A 200 -4.68 -14.88 -8.86
C LYS A 200 -3.92 -15.37 -7.62
N ILE A 201 -3.12 -14.52 -6.96
CA ILE A 201 -2.32 -15.00 -5.82
C ILE A 201 -3.17 -15.36 -4.61
N HIS A 202 -3.04 -16.62 -4.22
CA HIS A 202 -3.64 -17.20 -3.02
C HIS A 202 -2.80 -16.95 -1.76
N SER A 203 -3.41 -17.25 -0.60
CA SER A 203 -2.76 -17.20 0.71
C SER A 203 -1.48 -18.04 0.72
N ALA A 204 -0.39 -17.46 1.25
CA ALA A 204 0.84 -18.22 1.46
C ALA A 204 0.68 -19.15 2.67
N SER A 205 1.16 -20.39 2.56
CA SER A 205 1.17 -21.33 3.69
C SER A 205 2.58 -21.48 4.23
N TYR A 206 2.75 -21.26 5.54
CA TYR A 206 4.02 -21.35 6.23
C TYR A 206 4.03 -22.53 7.19
N SER A 207 5.11 -23.30 7.17
CA SER A 207 5.35 -24.30 8.22
C SER A 207 5.64 -23.58 9.53
N VAL A 208 4.91 -23.91 10.58
CA VAL A 208 5.09 -23.36 11.92
C VAL A 208 5.58 -24.46 12.87
N ASP A 209 6.63 -24.15 13.62
CA ASP A 209 7.12 -25.04 14.67
C ASP A 209 6.23 -24.88 15.91
N THR A 210 5.55 -25.97 16.30
CA THR A 210 4.84 -26.04 17.58
C THR A 210 5.73 -26.69 18.62
N TYR A 211 5.54 -26.37 19.91
CA TYR A 211 6.31 -27.00 20.98
C TYR A 211 6.29 -28.55 20.94
N PRO A 212 5.13 -29.22 20.70
CA PRO A 212 5.09 -30.66 20.53
C PRO A 212 5.92 -31.15 19.33
N ALA A 213 5.82 -30.49 18.17
CA ALA A 213 6.59 -30.84 16.97
C ALA A 213 8.09 -30.66 17.21
N PHE A 214 8.49 -29.56 17.85
CA PHE A 214 9.88 -29.28 18.22
C PHE A 214 10.44 -30.37 19.14
N LYS A 215 9.69 -30.75 20.18
CA LYS A 215 10.11 -31.78 21.14
C LYS A 215 10.34 -33.12 20.44
N LYS A 216 9.38 -33.58 19.62
CA LYS A 216 9.49 -34.82 18.84
C LYS A 216 10.70 -34.78 17.90
N ARG A 217 10.89 -33.67 17.18
CA ARG A 217 12.05 -33.47 16.31
C ARG A 217 13.38 -33.61 17.06
N MET A 218 13.49 -33.02 18.25
CA MET A 218 14.70 -33.12 19.08
C MET A 218 14.92 -34.52 19.64
N GLN A 219 13.86 -35.32 19.77
CA GLN A 219 13.92 -36.72 20.20
C GLN A 219 14.15 -37.70 19.03
N GLY A 220 14.26 -37.20 17.79
CA GLY A 220 14.37 -38.04 16.59
C GLY A 220 13.08 -38.78 16.22
N GLU A 221 11.95 -38.40 16.82
CA GLU A 221 10.64 -38.98 16.54
C GLU A 221 10.00 -38.38 15.28
N GLU A 222 9.19 -39.17 14.58
CA GLU A 222 8.36 -38.65 13.49
C GLU A 222 7.36 -37.61 14.01
N TYR A 223 7.23 -36.52 13.26
CA TYR A 223 6.28 -35.46 13.56
C TYR A 223 5.62 -34.96 12.28
N GLN A 224 4.36 -34.54 12.41
CA GLN A 224 3.65 -33.86 11.34
C GLN A 224 3.96 -32.37 11.38
N ARG A 225 4.32 -31.81 10.23
CA ARG A 225 4.48 -30.35 10.09
C ARG A 225 3.12 -29.68 10.21
N THR A 226 3.04 -28.66 11.04
CA THR A 226 1.86 -27.80 11.14
C THR A 226 2.04 -26.65 10.16
N PHE A 227 0.99 -26.34 9.40
CA PHE A 227 0.99 -25.25 8.45
C PHE A 227 -0.02 -24.18 8.85
N MET A 228 0.36 -22.92 8.69
CA MET A 228 -0.48 -21.76 8.92
C MET A 228 -0.63 -20.97 7.62
N ARG A 229 -1.88 -20.70 7.21
CA ARG A 229 -2.16 -19.84 6.07
C ARG A 229 -2.00 -18.37 6.47
N SER A 230 -1.45 -17.58 5.56
CA SER A 230 -1.25 -16.14 5.69
C SER A 230 -1.87 -15.45 4.49
N HIS A 231 -2.93 -14.67 4.77
CA HIS A 231 -3.77 -14.02 3.76
C HIS A 231 -3.36 -12.57 3.50
N TYR A 232 -2.72 -11.92 4.49
CA TYR A 232 -2.36 -10.50 4.44
C TYR A 232 -0.86 -10.25 4.32
N ALA A 233 -0.05 -11.25 4.65
CA ALA A 233 1.40 -11.15 4.64
C ALA A 233 2.02 -12.26 3.80
N VAL A 234 3.07 -11.92 3.06
CA VAL A 234 3.85 -12.91 2.32
C VAL A 234 5.34 -12.67 2.50
N GLY A 235 6.07 -13.74 2.78
CA GLY A 235 7.51 -13.82 2.72
C GLY A 235 8.01 -13.98 1.28
N PHE A 236 8.85 -13.05 0.86
CA PHE A 236 9.62 -13.09 -0.38
C PHE A 236 10.95 -13.81 -0.14
N THR A 237 10.89 -15.13 -0.02
CA THR A 237 12.05 -15.99 0.26
C THR A 237 12.29 -16.97 -0.89
N LYS A 238 13.49 -17.56 -0.94
CA LYS A 238 13.78 -18.64 -1.89
C LYS A 238 13.04 -19.89 -1.40
N SER A 239 12.00 -20.32 -2.10
CA SER A 239 11.31 -21.59 -1.78
C SER A 239 12.17 -22.78 -2.20
N GLU A 240 12.06 -23.89 -1.46
CA GLU A 240 12.57 -25.19 -1.91
C GLU A 240 11.70 -25.66 -3.09
N GLY A 241 12.25 -25.67 -4.30
CA GLY A 241 11.53 -25.98 -5.54
C GLY A 241 12.41 -25.78 -6.78
N SER A 242 11.92 -26.21 -7.96
CA SER A 242 12.63 -25.99 -9.22
C SER A 242 12.82 -24.50 -9.50
N GLU A 243 13.91 -24.15 -10.17
CA GLU A 243 14.31 -22.75 -10.38
C GLU A 243 13.26 -21.96 -11.17
N SER A 244 12.61 -22.58 -12.16
CA SER A 244 11.49 -21.99 -12.92
C SER A 244 10.29 -21.62 -12.06
N LYS A 245 9.75 -22.56 -11.28
CA LYS A 245 8.60 -22.34 -10.38
C LYS A 245 8.88 -21.26 -9.33
N ASN A 246 10.15 -21.11 -8.94
CA ASN A 246 10.58 -20.07 -8.01
C ASN A 246 10.65 -18.67 -8.64
N VAL A 247 10.92 -18.56 -9.94
CA VAL A 247 10.88 -17.28 -10.67
C VAL A 247 9.43 -16.83 -10.84
N ASP A 248 8.56 -17.71 -11.34
CA ASP A 248 7.14 -17.40 -11.58
C ASP A 248 6.44 -16.93 -10.30
N ARG A 249 6.71 -17.60 -9.17
CA ARG A 249 6.18 -17.21 -7.87
C ARG A 249 6.64 -15.83 -7.42
N LYS A 250 7.89 -15.45 -7.70
CA LYS A 250 8.43 -14.14 -7.32
C LYS A 250 7.79 -13.01 -8.12
N ASP A 251 7.68 -13.17 -9.43
CA ASP A 251 7.03 -12.17 -10.29
C ASP A 251 5.55 -12.03 -9.94
N SER A 252 4.87 -13.15 -9.70
CA SER A 252 3.52 -13.15 -9.18
C SER A 252 3.45 -12.33 -7.89
N ILE A 253 4.21 -12.68 -6.83
CA ILE A 253 4.16 -11.97 -5.53
C ILE A 253 4.43 -10.48 -5.69
N ARG A 254 5.39 -10.10 -6.54
CA ARG A 254 5.67 -8.69 -6.85
C ARG A 254 4.45 -8.01 -7.47
N ASN A 255 3.81 -8.63 -8.44
CA ASN A 255 2.65 -8.07 -9.14
C ASN A 255 1.46 -7.90 -8.19
N ALA A 256 1.17 -8.88 -7.33
CA ALA A 256 0.11 -8.76 -6.32
C ALA A 256 0.41 -7.67 -5.29
N PHE A 257 1.65 -7.56 -4.80
CA PHE A 257 2.02 -6.51 -3.84
C PHE A 257 2.00 -5.09 -4.45
N ASN A 258 2.22 -4.98 -5.76
CA ASN A 258 2.02 -3.75 -6.53
C ASN A 258 0.59 -3.57 -7.05
N SER A 259 -0.35 -4.37 -6.57
CA SER A 259 -1.78 -4.16 -6.77
C SER A 259 -2.38 -3.47 -5.54
N PRO A 260 -3.56 -2.86 -5.65
CA PRO A 260 -4.30 -2.31 -4.50
C PRO A 260 -4.88 -3.41 -3.59
N MET A 261 -4.62 -4.69 -3.89
CA MET A 261 -5.16 -5.85 -3.19
C MET A 261 -4.10 -6.54 -2.33
N ARG A 262 -4.52 -7.53 -1.55
CA ARG A 262 -3.63 -8.33 -0.70
C ARG A 262 -2.60 -9.08 -1.55
N PRO A 263 -1.37 -9.26 -1.04
CA PRO A 263 -0.92 -9.03 0.34
C PRO A 263 -0.59 -7.57 0.66
N PHE A 264 -0.79 -7.14 1.91
CA PHE A 264 -0.48 -5.79 2.39
C PHE A 264 0.88 -5.71 3.12
N VAL A 265 1.45 -6.86 3.49
CA VAL A 265 2.78 -6.94 4.13
C VAL A 265 3.66 -7.87 3.32
N LEU A 266 4.80 -7.36 2.86
CA LEU A 266 5.83 -8.13 2.17
C LEU A 266 7.08 -8.21 3.05
N ALA A 267 7.42 -9.41 3.52
CA ALA A 267 8.64 -9.65 4.27
C ALA A 267 9.73 -10.16 3.33
N THR A 268 10.81 -9.40 3.15
CA THR A 268 11.90 -9.76 2.23
C THR A 268 13.25 -9.78 2.94
N THR A 269 14.17 -10.63 2.45
CA THR A 269 15.56 -10.69 2.89
C THR A 269 16.48 -10.06 1.84
N SER A 270 17.79 -10.32 1.92
CA SER A 270 18.76 -9.94 0.89
C SER A 270 18.38 -10.40 -0.53
N ILE A 271 17.50 -11.40 -0.66
CA ILE A 271 17.01 -11.91 -1.93
C ILE A 271 16.18 -10.86 -2.71
N GLY A 272 15.64 -9.83 -2.04
CA GLY A 272 14.98 -8.68 -2.68
C GLY A 272 15.91 -7.51 -3.03
N GLN A 273 17.24 -7.67 -2.90
CA GLN A 273 18.21 -6.56 -3.01
C GLN A 273 18.55 -6.12 -4.43
N GLU A 274 18.19 -6.83 -5.49
CA GLU A 274 18.38 -6.36 -6.88
C GLU A 274 17.12 -6.44 -7.75
N GLY A 275 16.88 -5.43 -8.58
CA GLY A 275 15.91 -5.47 -9.70
C GLY A 275 14.40 -5.46 -9.40
N LEU A 276 13.95 -5.35 -8.15
CA LEU A 276 12.50 -5.33 -7.83
C LEU A 276 12.02 -3.92 -7.46
N ASP A 277 10.76 -3.62 -7.78
CA ASP A 277 10.12 -2.36 -7.41
C ASP A 277 8.79 -2.63 -6.73
N PHE A 278 8.49 -1.89 -5.66
CA PHE A 278 7.32 -2.08 -4.80
C PHE A 278 6.57 -0.76 -4.55
N HIS A 279 6.71 0.21 -5.44
CA HIS A 279 6.33 1.61 -5.22
C HIS A 279 4.88 1.95 -5.55
N HIS A 280 4.14 1.06 -6.23
CA HIS A 280 2.79 1.35 -6.71
C HIS A 280 1.84 1.62 -5.54
N TYR A 281 1.80 0.72 -4.56
CA TYR A 281 0.88 0.79 -3.40
C TYR A 281 1.59 0.63 -2.05
N CYS A 282 2.92 0.65 -2.02
CA CYS A 282 3.66 0.69 -0.76
C CYS A 282 4.13 2.12 -0.47
N ARG A 283 3.98 2.53 0.80
CA ARG A 283 4.52 3.80 1.33
C ARG A 283 5.35 3.58 2.59
N LYS A 284 5.19 2.45 3.26
CA LYS A 284 5.82 2.18 4.57
C LYS A 284 6.86 1.09 4.41
N ILE A 285 8.07 1.36 4.87
CA ILE A 285 9.16 0.38 4.92
C ILE A 285 9.59 0.16 6.36
N MET A 286 9.59 -1.10 6.79
CA MET A 286 10.11 -1.51 8.08
C MET A 286 11.49 -2.14 7.92
N HIS A 287 12.51 -1.52 8.52
CA HIS A 287 13.83 -2.12 8.63
C HIS A 287 13.90 -2.96 9.90
N TRP A 288 13.50 -4.23 9.79
CA TRP A 288 13.57 -5.17 10.92
C TRP A 288 15.00 -5.25 11.51
N ASN A 289 16.00 -5.29 10.63
CA ASN A 289 17.41 -5.14 10.98
C ASN A 289 18.03 -3.98 10.19
N LEU A 290 18.77 -3.12 10.89
CA LEU A 290 19.55 -2.06 10.26
C LEU A 290 20.68 -2.67 9.43
N PRO A 291 20.87 -2.25 8.16
CA PRO A 291 22.04 -2.67 7.40
C PRO A 291 23.31 -2.09 8.01
N SER A 292 24.46 -2.71 7.74
CA SER A 292 25.76 -2.17 8.12
C SER A 292 26.21 -1.04 7.19
N ASN A 293 25.80 -1.08 5.92
CA ASN A 293 26.15 -0.09 4.90
C ASN A 293 24.98 0.89 4.65
N PRO A 294 25.21 2.22 4.68
CA PRO A 294 24.24 3.23 4.24
C PRO A 294 23.69 3.02 2.83
N ILE A 295 24.50 2.49 1.90
CA ILE A 295 24.09 2.21 0.52
C ILE A 295 22.97 1.18 0.51
N ASP A 296 23.07 0.13 1.32
CA ASP A 296 22.02 -0.88 1.44
C ASP A 296 20.72 -0.29 1.97
N LEU A 297 20.79 0.70 2.89
CA LEU A 297 19.61 1.40 3.35
C LEU A 297 18.94 2.18 2.21
N GLU A 298 19.73 2.95 1.45
CA GLU A 298 19.24 3.72 0.31
C GLU A 298 18.63 2.82 -0.77
N GLN A 299 19.27 1.69 -1.08
CA GLN A 299 18.78 0.73 -2.06
C GLN A 299 17.47 0.07 -1.61
N ARG A 300 17.35 -0.30 -0.32
CA ARG A 300 16.12 -0.86 0.26
C ARG A 300 14.96 0.13 0.15
N GLU A 301 15.20 1.40 0.46
CA GLU A 301 14.19 2.45 0.35
C GLU A 301 13.89 2.84 -1.09
N GLY A 302 14.88 2.76 -1.97
CA GLY A 302 14.75 2.98 -3.41
C GLY A 302 13.74 2.04 -4.07
N ARG A 303 13.37 0.92 -3.42
CA ARG A 303 12.29 0.03 -3.85
C ARG A 303 10.92 0.67 -3.88
N ILE A 304 10.70 1.63 -2.97
CA ILE A 304 9.42 2.31 -2.79
C ILE A 304 9.54 3.76 -3.28
N ASN A 305 10.72 4.36 -3.11
CA ASN A 305 11.01 5.70 -3.62
C ASN A 305 11.36 5.66 -5.11
N ARG A 306 10.34 5.57 -5.94
CA ARG A 306 10.40 5.52 -7.41
C ARG A 306 9.44 6.53 -8.04
N TYR A 307 9.53 6.64 -9.36
CA TYR A 307 8.62 7.40 -10.22
C TYR A 307 7.16 7.16 -9.84
N LYS A 308 6.39 8.23 -9.66
CA LYS A 308 4.96 8.20 -9.32
C LYS A 308 4.60 7.27 -8.16
N CYS A 309 5.49 7.12 -7.16
CA CYS A 309 5.20 6.30 -5.98
C CYS A 309 3.91 6.76 -5.27
N LEU A 310 3.30 5.87 -4.47
CA LEU A 310 2.03 6.11 -3.78
C LEU A 310 2.01 7.46 -3.04
N ALA A 311 3.10 7.86 -2.37
CA ALA A 311 3.16 9.12 -1.64
C ALA A 311 2.95 10.36 -2.55
N ILE A 312 3.54 10.35 -3.75
CA ILE A 312 3.44 11.46 -4.71
C ILE A 312 2.01 11.56 -5.23
N ARG A 313 1.43 10.42 -5.61
CA ARG A 313 0.08 10.38 -6.14
C ARG A 313 -0.96 10.80 -5.12
N GLN A 314 -0.81 10.38 -3.86
CA GLN A 314 -1.71 10.81 -2.78
C GLN A 314 -1.66 12.32 -2.56
N ASP A 315 -0.48 12.92 -2.46
CA ASP A 315 -0.34 14.38 -2.26
C ASP A 315 -0.87 15.18 -3.47
N ILE A 316 -0.54 14.76 -4.70
CA ILE A 316 -1.11 15.39 -5.92
C ILE A 316 -2.64 15.28 -5.92
N SER A 317 -3.20 14.10 -5.61
CA SER A 317 -4.65 13.92 -5.59
C SER A 317 -5.34 14.81 -4.54
N GLU A 318 -4.71 15.02 -3.38
CA GLU A 318 -5.20 15.91 -2.34
C GLU A 318 -5.10 17.39 -2.76
N ARG A 319 -3.98 17.78 -3.39
CA ARG A 319 -3.69 19.16 -3.76
C ARG A 319 -4.56 19.68 -4.90
N PHE A 320 -4.98 18.82 -5.82
CA PHE A 320 -5.78 19.16 -6.99
C PHE A 320 -7.20 18.57 -6.95
N ALA A 321 -7.69 18.24 -5.74
CA ALA A 321 -9.00 17.61 -5.55
C ALA A 321 -10.18 18.49 -6.03
N ASP A 322 -9.99 19.80 -6.12
CA ASP A 322 -10.99 20.78 -6.56
C ASP A 322 -11.02 20.99 -8.09
N ARG A 323 -10.13 20.33 -8.83
CA ARG A 323 -10.03 20.47 -10.29
C ARG A 323 -10.99 19.53 -11.02
N SER A 324 -11.45 19.99 -12.18
CA SER A 324 -12.21 19.18 -13.12
C SER A 324 -11.30 18.58 -14.18
N PHE A 325 -11.57 17.35 -14.59
CA PHE A 325 -10.80 16.61 -15.60
C PHE A 325 -11.67 16.31 -16.83
N ASN A 326 -11.05 16.23 -18.01
CA ASN A 326 -11.78 15.96 -19.26
C ASN A 326 -11.53 14.57 -19.84
N SER A 327 -10.38 13.97 -19.54
CA SER A 327 -9.85 12.75 -20.15
C SER A 327 -9.15 11.87 -19.10
N ASP A 328 -7.87 11.55 -19.28
CA ASP A 328 -7.10 10.77 -18.30
C ASP A 328 -6.74 11.65 -17.10
N VAL A 329 -7.48 11.43 -16.00
CA VAL A 329 -7.33 12.13 -14.73
C VAL A 329 -5.88 12.18 -14.27
N TRP A 330 -5.14 11.08 -14.36
CA TRP A 330 -3.78 11.03 -13.85
C TRP A 330 -2.80 11.75 -14.76
N GLN A 331 -2.95 11.66 -16.09
CA GLN A 331 -2.13 12.45 -17.01
C GLN A 331 -2.35 13.95 -16.81
N GLU A 332 -3.61 14.37 -16.67
CA GLU A 332 -3.97 15.77 -16.41
C GLU A 332 -3.42 16.25 -15.06
N LEU A 333 -3.59 15.47 -13.98
CA LEU A 333 -3.06 15.78 -12.65
C LEU A 333 -1.53 15.97 -12.66
N PHE A 334 -0.80 15.06 -13.31
CA PHE A 334 0.66 15.16 -13.37
C PHE A 334 1.12 16.32 -14.25
N SER A 335 0.36 16.68 -15.29
CA SER A 335 0.64 17.85 -16.13
C SER A 335 0.43 19.15 -15.35
N MET A 336 -0.70 19.29 -14.65
CA MET A 336 -0.98 20.42 -13.76
C MET A 336 0.08 20.54 -12.67
N ALA A 337 0.46 19.42 -12.05
CA ALA A 337 1.52 19.40 -11.04
C ALA A 337 2.88 19.82 -11.62
N ALA A 338 3.20 19.45 -12.86
CA ALA A 338 4.45 19.84 -13.53
C ALA A 338 4.49 21.32 -13.94
N GLU A 339 3.33 21.95 -14.11
CA GLU A 339 3.21 23.39 -14.40
C GLU A 339 3.16 24.25 -13.13
N GLU A 340 2.38 23.84 -12.12
CA GLU A 340 2.13 24.65 -10.93
C GLU A 340 3.16 24.44 -9.79
N ILE A 341 3.72 23.24 -9.65
CA ILE A 341 4.63 22.92 -8.54
C ILE A 341 6.09 23.14 -8.94
N ARG A 342 6.45 22.82 -10.18
CA ARG A 342 7.84 22.88 -10.64
C ARG A 342 8.23 24.31 -10.99
N SER A 343 9.22 24.83 -10.27
CA SER A 343 9.85 26.12 -10.60
C SER A 343 10.90 25.97 -11.70
N ALA A 344 11.24 27.05 -12.41
CA ALA A 344 12.19 27.02 -13.53
C ALA A 344 13.61 26.57 -13.15
N ASP A 345 13.97 26.65 -11.87
CA ASP A 345 15.26 26.21 -11.31
C ASP A 345 15.24 24.76 -10.78
N GLN A 346 14.09 24.07 -10.89
CA GLN A 346 13.93 22.70 -10.42
C GLN A 346 14.03 21.67 -11.55
N SER A 347 14.50 20.48 -11.21
CA SER A 347 14.65 19.40 -12.18
C SER A 347 13.30 18.80 -12.61
N GLU A 348 13.30 18.08 -13.73
CA GLU A 348 12.14 17.32 -14.23
C GLU A 348 11.73 16.15 -13.31
N LEU A 349 12.48 15.89 -12.23
CA LEU A 349 12.07 14.96 -11.18
C LEU A 349 10.87 15.48 -10.38
N VAL A 350 10.59 16.78 -10.42
CA VAL A 350 9.35 17.37 -9.88
C VAL A 350 8.31 17.37 -11.00
N PRO A 351 7.10 16.82 -10.83
CA PRO A 351 6.52 16.30 -9.58
C PRO A 351 6.68 14.77 -9.40
N TYR A 352 7.30 14.08 -10.36
CA TYR A 352 7.21 12.63 -10.47
C TYR A 352 7.95 11.82 -9.39
N TRP A 353 9.00 12.36 -8.78
CA TRP A 353 9.77 11.72 -7.69
C TRP A 353 9.67 12.48 -6.36
N CYS A 354 9.40 13.79 -6.39
CA CYS A 354 9.29 14.62 -5.19
C CYS A 354 8.46 15.88 -5.46
N LEU A 355 7.83 16.42 -4.41
CA LEU A 355 6.99 17.64 -4.48
C LEU A 355 7.62 18.83 -3.71
N GLY A 356 8.93 18.75 -3.45
CA GLY A 356 9.67 19.77 -2.69
C GLY A 356 9.33 19.80 -1.20
N LYS A 357 9.51 20.96 -0.56
CA LYS A 357 9.33 21.13 0.90
C LYS A 357 7.89 20.97 1.37
N ASN A 358 6.93 21.28 0.51
CA ASN A 358 5.51 21.32 0.86
C ASN A 358 4.83 19.94 0.69
N GLN A 359 5.62 18.87 0.58
CA GLN A 359 5.08 17.53 0.45
C GLN A 359 4.43 17.08 1.77
N THR A 360 3.11 16.89 1.75
CA THR A 360 2.32 16.48 2.93
C THR A 360 2.48 14.98 3.16
N VAL A 361 2.31 14.19 2.09
CA VAL A 361 2.34 12.73 2.15
C VAL A 361 3.74 12.19 1.89
N LYS A 362 4.24 11.34 2.81
CA LYS A 362 5.64 10.93 2.86
C LYS A 362 5.81 9.42 2.88
N ILE A 363 6.95 8.95 2.39
CA ILE A 363 7.36 7.56 2.60
C ILE A 363 7.73 7.40 4.08
N GLU A 364 7.17 6.41 4.75
CA GLU A 364 7.38 6.18 6.18
C GLU A 364 8.49 5.15 6.39
N ARG A 365 9.49 5.51 7.19
CA ARG A 365 10.56 4.59 7.60
C ARG A 365 10.31 4.16 9.04
N ILE A 366 10.01 2.88 9.21
CA ILE A 366 9.76 2.25 10.50
C ILE A 366 11.02 1.50 10.92
N ILE A 367 11.54 1.83 12.10
CA ILE A 367 12.68 1.13 12.72
C ILE A 367 12.27 0.71 14.13
N PRO A 368 12.21 -0.58 14.43
CA PRO A 368 11.98 -1.04 15.79
C PRO A 368 13.19 -0.68 16.66
N MET A 369 12.96 0.11 17.71
CA MET A 369 14.00 0.48 18.66
C MET A 369 13.89 -0.41 19.89
N TYR A 370 14.81 -1.35 20.03
CA TYR A 370 14.81 -2.29 21.15
C TYR A 370 15.51 -1.68 22.38
N PRO A 371 14.91 -1.76 23.57
CA PRO A 371 15.56 -1.32 24.80
C PRO A 371 16.93 -1.99 25.00
N VAL A 372 17.94 -1.22 25.38
CA VAL A 372 19.32 -1.70 25.64
C VAL A 372 20.06 -2.17 24.37
N SER A 373 19.51 -1.94 23.17
CA SER A 373 20.21 -2.19 21.90
C SER A 373 21.16 -1.06 21.51
N LYS A 374 22.12 -1.36 20.63
CA LYS A 374 22.98 -0.37 19.95
C LYS A 374 22.32 0.23 18.71
N ASP A 375 21.11 -0.22 18.36
CA ASP A 375 20.44 0.14 17.11
C ASP A 375 20.19 1.64 16.97
N GLU A 376 19.89 2.34 18.06
CA GLU A 376 19.71 3.80 18.02
C GLU A 376 21.00 4.53 17.58
N VAL A 377 22.14 4.18 18.19
CA VAL A 377 23.44 4.78 17.87
C VAL A 377 23.86 4.40 16.45
N ASN A 378 23.66 3.13 16.07
CA ASN A 378 23.97 2.65 14.73
C ASN A 378 23.13 3.37 13.67
N TYR A 379 21.83 3.56 13.94
CA TYR A 379 20.93 4.26 13.03
C TYR A 379 21.35 5.72 12.83
N GLN A 380 21.66 6.42 13.92
CA GLN A 380 22.14 7.80 13.84
C GLN A 380 23.41 7.90 12.99
N ARG A 381 24.40 7.03 13.24
CA ARG A 381 25.62 6.98 12.41
C ARG A 381 25.29 6.69 10.95
N LEU A 382 24.40 5.74 10.69
CA LEU A 382 24.05 5.32 9.34
C LEU A 382 23.39 6.45 8.54
N ILE A 383 22.46 7.20 9.14
CA ILE A 383 21.85 8.37 8.49
C ILE A 383 22.86 9.50 8.24
N LYS A 384 23.82 9.68 9.14
CA LYS A 384 24.91 10.66 8.96
C LYS A 384 25.75 10.30 7.74
N VAL A 385 26.25 9.07 7.67
CA VAL A 385 27.05 8.60 6.53
C VAL A 385 26.23 8.58 5.24
N LEU A 386 24.95 8.22 5.30
CA LEU A 386 24.06 8.28 4.14
C LEU A 386 23.95 9.70 3.56
N SER A 387 23.89 10.71 4.42
CA SER A 387 23.83 12.11 4.00
C SER A 387 25.11 12.52 3.26
N LEU A 388 26.28 12.08 3.74
CA LEU A 388 27.56 12.29 3.08
C LEU A 388 27.63 11.53 1.75
N TYR A 389 27.18 10.28 1.74
CA TYR A 389 27.12 9.46 0.53
C TYR A 389 26.32 10.15 -0.59
N ARG A 390 25.14 10.70 -0.27
CA ARG A 390 24.32 11.48 -1.23
C ARG A 390 25.03 12.73 -1.76
N LEU A 391 25.87 13.38 -0.96
CA LEU A 391 26.68 14.52 -1.41
C LEU A 391 27.77 14.08 -2.41
N THR A 392 28.36 12.92 -2.17
CA THR A 392 29.42 12.36 -3.02
C THR A 392 28.91 11.65 -4.27
N MET A 393 27.60 11.48 -4.43
CA MET A 393 27.02 10.80 -5.61
C MET A 393 27.47 11.48 -6.92
N GLY A 394 27.88 10.65 -7.89
CA GLY A 394 28.42 11.09 -9.18
C GLY A 394 29.93 11.36 -9.20
N GLN A 395 30.62 11.29 -8.05
CA GLN A 395 32.08 11.36 -7.98
C GLN A 395 32.74 9.99 -8.20
N ALA A 396 33.99 9.99 -8.70
CA ALA A 396 34.82 8.79 -8.74
C ALA A 396 35.28 8.43 -7.31
N ARG A 397 35.28 7.13 -6.95
CA ARG A 397 35.71 6.60 -5.64
C ARG A 397 35.02 7.27 -4.44
N GLN A 398 33.69 7.19 -4.42
CA GLN A 398 32.82 7.83 -3.44
C GLN A 398 33.15 7.45 -1.98
N GLU A 399 33.47 6.18 -1.72
CA GLU A 399 33.84 5.70 -0.38
C GLU A 399 35.13 6.36 0.11
N GLU A 400 36.17 6.43 -0.73
CA GLU A 400 37.45 7.10 -0.38
C GLU A 400 37.24 8.59 -0.13
N LEU A 401 36.33 9.24 -0.85
CA LEU A 401 36.00 10.67 -0.66
C LEU A 401 35.24 10.90 0.65
N VAL A 402 34.26 10.05 0.98
CA VAL A 402 33.53 10.10 2.26
C VAL A 402 34.49 9.84 3.42
N ASP A 403 35.34 8.81 3.32
CA ASP A 403 36.35 8.50 4.34
C ASP A 403 37.36 9.64 4.47
N TYR A 404 37.80 10.23 3.35
CA TYR A 404 38.67 11.40 3.36
C TYR A 404 37.99 12.58 4.06
N ILE A 405 36.71 12.87 3.82
CA ILE A 405 35.98 13.96 4.49
C ILE A 405 35.78 13.68 5.98
N LEU A 406 35.53 12.42 6.35
CA LEU A 406 35.36 12.00 7.74
C LEU A 406 36.69 12.00 8.53
N GLN A 407 37.81 11.70 7.86
CA GLN A 407 39.15 11.67 8.47
C GLN A 407 39.85 13.03 8.42
N SER A 408 39.55 13.84 7.41
CA SER A 408 40.11 15.17 7.28
C SER A 408 39.28 16.14 8.12
N ASP A 409 39.91 16.83 9.05
CA ASP A 409 39.28 17.86 9.90
C ASP A 409 38.95 19.14 9.09
N MET A 410 38.50 19.00 7.85
CA MET A 410 38.24 20.08 6.90
C MET A 410 36.99 20.85 7.30
N LYS A 411 37.20 22.07 7.78
CA LYS A 411 36.13 22.98 8.23
C LYS A 411 35.66 23.96 7.15
N ASP A 412 36.35 24.03 6.00
CA ASP A 412 36.03 24.99 4.94
C ASP A 412 34.87 24.51 4.06
N ARG A 413 33.67 25.06 4.33
CA ARG A 413 32.42 24.72 3.65
C ARG A 413 32.42 24.99 2.15
N ASN A 414 33.04 26.08 1.70
CA ASN A 414 32.93 26.50 0.31
C ASN A 414 33.79 25.61 -0.59
N TYR A 415 34.95 25.20 -0.08
CA TYR A 415 35.81 24.23 -0.74
C TYR A 415 35.12 22.87 -0.88
N ILE A 416 34.55 22.35 0.22
CA ILE A 416 33.77 21.11 0.23
C ILE A 416 32.61 21.19 -0.78
N LYS A 417 31.86 22.31 -0.81
CA LYS A 417 30.73 22.51 -1.75
C LYS A 417 31.15 22.46 -3.22
N ASN A 418 32.33 22.99 -3.56
CA ASN A 418 32.86 23.01 -4.92
C ASN A 418 33.39 21.64 -5.40
N LEU A 419 33.65 20.70 -4.47
CA LEU A 419 34.08 19.34 -4.81
C LEU A 419 32.91 18.45 -5.29
N PHE A 420 31.65 18.88 -5.13
CA PHE A 420 30.48 18.05 -5.45
C PHE A 420 29.65 18.58 -6.61
N ILE A 421 29.24 17.64 -7.46
CA ILE A 421 28.19 17.88 -8.45
C ILE A 421 26.86 17.96 -7.69
N ASN A 422 26.09 19.01 -7.91
CA ASN A 422 24.80 19.15 -7.25
C ASN A 422 23.70 18.46 -8.06
N LEU A 423 23.28 17.27 -7.61
CA LEU A 423 22.18 16.51 -8.22
C LEU A 423 20.83 16.72 -7.50
N SER A 424 20.73 17.68 -6.58
CA SER A 424 19.49 17.96 -5.85
C SER A 424 18.42 18.57 -6.76
N PRO A 425 17.15 18.08 -6.74
CA PRO A 425 16.03 18.69 -7.44
C PRO A 425 15.77 20.18 -7.16
N TYR A 426 16.17 20.71 -5.98
CA TYR A 426 16.04 22.12 -5.63
C TYR A 426 17.14 22.57 -4.64
N VAL A 427 17.45 23.87 -4.60
CA VAL A 427 18.47 24.48 -3.70
C VAL A 427 17.79 25.38 -2.65
N ARG A 428 17.99 25.12 -1.35
CA ARG A 428 17.35 25.84 -0.24
C ARG A 428 18.11 27.14 0.12
N LYS A 429 17.42 28.29 0.28
CA LYS A 429 18.01 29.61 0.61
C LYS A 429 17.37 30.37 1.82
N ASP A 430 16.90 29.68 2.87
CA ASP A 430 16.14 30.34 3.97
C ASP A 430 16.96 30.72 5.22
N GLU A 431 16.99 32.01 5.57
CA GLU A 431 17.63 32.59 6.77
C GLU A 431 16.78 32.42 8.06
N ALA A 432 15.44 32.42 7.97
CA ALA A 432 14.53 32.47 9.13
C ALA A 432 14.54 31.20 10.03
N TRP A 433 15.07 30.07 9.55
CA TRP A 433 15.20 28.84 10.34
C TRP A 433 16.44 28.86 11.25
N LYS A 434 17.48 29.65 10.89
CA LYS A 434 18.74 29.75 11.64
C LYS A 434 18.53 30.40 13.01
N GLU A 435 17.64 31.39 13.11
CA GLU A 435 17.33 32.08 14.37
C GLU A 435 16.65 31.15 15.39
N LYS A 436 15.76 30.24 14.95
CA LYS A 436 15.06 29.28 15.83
C LYS A 436 15.95 28.20 16.45
N MET A 437 17.11 27.91 15.86
CA MET A 437 18.03 26.87 16.35
C MET A 437 19.12 27.43 17.29
N ALA A 438 19.38 28.75 17.25
CA ALA A 438 20.41 29.40 18.06
C ALA A 438 20.03 29.56 19.55
N GLU A 439 18.76 29.39 19.91
CA GLU A 439 18.26 29.64 21.28
C GLU A 439 18.38 28.44 22.25
N ARG A 440 18.87 27.27 21.81
CA ARG A 440 18.99 26.08 22.68
C ARG A 440 20.40 25.97 23.28
N LYS A 441 20.52 26.21 24.59
CA LYS A 441 21.76 26.01 25.36
C LYS A 441 21.92 24.55 25.83
N PRO A 442 23.12 23.94 25.73
CA PRO A 442 23.39 22.61 26.26
C PRO A 442 23.66 22.64 27.77
N VAL A 443 23.20 21.62 28.48
CA VAL A 443 23.55 21.35 29.89
C VAL A 443 24.67 20.32 29.91
N VAL A 444 25.80 20.67 30.51
CA VAL A 444 26.95 19.79 30.75
C VAL A 444 27.03 19.52 32.25
N GLU A 445 27.17 18.26 32.66
CA GLU A 445 27.82 17.92 33.92
C GLU A 445 28.49 16.54 33.88
N VAL A 446 29.59 16.42 34.62
CA VAL A 446 30.66 15.42 34.50
C VAL A 446 30.62 14.44 35.68
N LYS A 447 30.85 13.12 35.45
CA LYS A 447 31.45 12.19 36.44
C LYS A 447 32.06 10.93 35.81
N LYS A 448 33.00 10.32 36.57
CA LYS A 448 34.16 9.47 36.18
C LYS A 448 33.87 8.12 35.47
N LYS A 449 34.85 7.71 34.64
CA LYS A 449 34.75 6.79 33.48
C LYS A 449 35.09 5.32 33.78
N SER A 450 34.34 4.40 33.15
CA SER A 450 34.72 2.99 32.92
C SER A 450 35.30 2.80 31.51
N GLU A 451 36.01 1.70 31.22
CA GLU A 451 36.55 1.40 29.87
C GLU A 451 35.47 1.34 28.77
N ARG A 452 34.25 0.90 29.12
CA ARG A 452 33.07 0.93 28.24
C ARG A 452 32.58 2.37 28.01
N GLN A 453 32.68 3.22 29.04
CA GLN A 453 32.43 4.66 28.95
C GLN A 453 33.45 5.34 28.04
N MET A 454 34.74 4.98 28.12
CA MET A 454 35.77 5.56 27.24
C MET A 454 35.51 5.28 25.77
N ARG A 455 34.94 4.10 25.45
CA ARG A 455 34.59 3.72 24.07
C ARG A 455 33.30 4.37 23.60
N ILE A 456 32.31 4.53 24.48
CA ILE A 456 31.09 5.30 24.22
C ILE A 456 31.41 6.79 24.06
N GLU A 457 32.33 7.34 24.85
CA GLU A 457 32.76 8.74 24.77
C GLU A 457 33.71 9.00 23.60
N ALA A 458 34.47 8.01 23.15
CA ALA A 458 35.21 8.10 21.89
C ALA A 458 34.22 8.19 20.73
N LEU A 459 33.22 7.30 20.72
CA LEU A 459 32.13 7.34 19.74
C LEU A 459 31.29 8.62 19.85
N GLN A 460 31.03 9.14 21.05
CA GLN A 460 30.30 10.41 21.28
C GLN A 460 31.13 11.61 20.88
N ARG A 461 32.46 11.61 21.08
CA ARG A 461 33.35 12.69 20.61
C ARG A 461 33.49 12.71 19.09
N GLU A 462 33.59 11.53 18.47
CA GLU A 462 33.47 11.39 17.02
C GLU A 462 32.09 11.87 16.54
N LEU A 463 31.02 11.59 17.30
CA LEU A 463 29.64 12.04 17.04
C LEU A 463 29.49 13.56 17.11
N LEU A 464 30.15 14.21 18.08
CA LEU A 464 30.11 15.64 18.34
C LEU A 464 30.91 16.42 17.28
N ALA A 465 32.08 15.90 16.89
CA ALA A 465 32.85 16.42 15.76
C ALA A 465 32.07 16.29 14.45
N CYS A 466 31.40 15.15 14.23
CA CYS A 466 30.50 14.95 13.10
C CYS A 466 29.26 15.87 13.18
N GLU A 467 28.74 16.18 14.37
CA GLU A 467 27.58 17.06 14.57
C GLU A 467 27.89 18.51 14.25
N GLU A 468 29.04 19.02 14.69
CA GLU A 468 29.48 20.36 14.33
C GLU A 468 29.67 20.49 12.82
N GLN A 469 30.22 19.47 12.15
CA GLN A 469 30.36 19.43 10.69
C GLN A 469 29.01 19.30 9.96
N LEU A 470 28.09 18.47 10.45
CA LEU A 470 26.76 18.23 9.85
C LEU A 470 25.76 19.37 10.06
N VAL A 471 25.69 19.98 11.24
CA VAL A 471 24.83 21.16 11.49
C VAL A 471 25.23 22.30 10.56
N SER A 472 26.53 22.37 10.28
CA SER A 472 27.15 23.29 9.35
C SER A 472 26.80 23.00 7.88
N LEU A 473 26.88 21.74 7.44
CA LEU A 473 26.61 21.33 6.05
C LEU A 473 25.10 21.27 5.73
N LYS A 474 24.27 20.90 6.71
CA LYS A 474 22.79 20.90 6.62
C LYS A 474 22.19 22.30 6.49
N CYS A 475 22.90 23.36 6.92
CA CYS A 475 22.39 24.73 6.87
C CYS A 475 22.17 25.29 5.46
N GLU A 476 22.70 24.66 4.40
CA GLU A 476 22.47 25.10 3.02
C GLU A 476 22.13 23.98 2.03
N LYS A 477 22.23 22.71 2.43
CA LYS A 477 21.99 21.59 1.53
C LYS A 477 21.29 20.49 2.31
N ASP A 478 20.03 20.29 1.94
CA ASP A 478 19.32 19.01 1.99
C ASP A 478 18.36 18.69 3.17
N THR A 479 17.06 18.71 2.85
CA THR A 479 16.06 17.74 3.34
C THR A 479 15.24 17.28 2.13
N LEU A 480 15.83 16.41 1.29
CA LEU A 480 15.26 15.95 0.01
C LEU A 480 14.34 14.76 0.14
N LYS A 481 14.28 14.10 1.29
CA LYS A 481 13.36 13.00 1.55
C LYS A 481 12.85 13.16 2.96
N SER A 482 11.64 13.68 3.09
CA SER A 482 11.00 13.70 4.38
C SER A 482 10.43 12.31 4.60
N TYR A 483 11.13 11.53 5.41
CA TYR A 483 10.58 10.30 5.96
C TYR A 483 9.96 10.66 7.30
N GLU A 484 8.74 10.23 7.54
CA GLU A 484 8.23 10.21 8.89
C GLU A 484 8.84 9.00 9.61
N ILE A 485 9.49 9.26 10.75
CA ILE A 485 10.07 8.22 11.60
C ILE A 485 9.04 7.89 12.65
N ALA A 486 8.29 6.80 12.44
CA ALA A 486 7.50 6.19 13.49
C ALA A 486 8.41 5.26 14.30
N GLY A 487 8.86 5.71 15.48
CA GLY A 487 9.59 4.85 16.40
C GLY A 487 8.62 3.89 17.09
N MET A 488 8.83 2.58 16.95
CA MET A 488 8.08 1.56 17.69
C MET A 488 8.94 1.06 18.84
N LEU A 489 8.51 1.33 20.08
CA LEU A 489 9.19 0.88 21.29
C LEU A 489 8.65 -0.50 21.68
N VAL A 490 9.39 -1.56 21.34
CA VAL A 490 8.96 -2.93 21.59
C VAL A 490 9.31 -3.30 23.03
N THR A 491 8.32 -3.34 23.92
CA THR A 491 8.50 -3.82 25.30
C THR A 491 8.08 -5.27 25.44
N HIS A 492 8.79 -6.03 26.28
CA HIS A 492 8.63 -7.48 26.42
C HIS A 492 7.37 -7.91 27.22
N LYS A 493 6.46 -6.98 27.55
CA LYS A 493 5.19 -7.26 28.22
C LYS A 493 4.06 -6.55 27.46
N SER A 494 3.15 -7.34 26.90
CA SER A 494 1.93 -6.87 26.24
C SER A 494 1.05 -6.11 27.22
N TYR A 495 1.06 -4.77 27.13
CA TYR A 495 0.17 -3.89 27.89
C TYR A 495 -0.85 -3.15 27.01
N GLY A 496 -0.96 -3.52 25.73
CA GLY A 496 -1.75 -2.76 24.75
C GLY A 496 -1.05 -1.45 24.35
N ASP A 497 -1.69 -0.70 23.45
CA ASP A 497 -1.26 0.64 23.08
C ASP A 497 -1.49 1.59 24.27
N GLY A 498 -0.49 2.39 24.62
CA GLY A 498 -0.56 3.32 25.75
C GLY A 498 -0.03 4.69 25.37
N LEU A 499 -0.70 5.75 25.83
CA LEU A 499 -0.34 7.13 25.56
C LEU A 499 0.42 7.72 26.77
N ALA A 500 1.56 8.33 26.50
CA ALA A 500 2.30 9.05 27.52
C ALA A 500 1.58 10.37 27.83
N VAL A 501 0.96 10.46 29.01
CA VAL A 501 0.11 11.60 29.43
C VAL A 501 0.83 12.59 30.33
N GLY A 502 2.02 12.27 30.86
CA GLY A 502 2.80 13.24 31.61
C GLY A 502 4.14 12.74 32.16
N SER A 503 4.91 13.68 32.70
CA SER A 503 6.14 13.38 33.45
C SER A 503 6.18 14.19 34.75
N ALA A 504 6.52 13.53 35.86
CA ALA A 504 6.68 14.15 37.17
C ALA A 504 7.77 13.43 37.97
N GLU A 505 8.68 14.19 38.60
CA GLU A 505 9.71 13.69 39.53
C GLU A 505 10.55 12.51 39.02
N GLY A 506 10.93 12.50 37.74
CA GLY A 506 11.72 11.41 37.16
C GLY A 506 10.91 10.12 36.96
N ARG A 507 9.59 10.24 36.77
CA ARG A 507 8.72 9.15 36.34
C ARG A 507 7.90 9.59 35.12
N ILE A 508 7.77 8.70 34.12
CA ILE A 508 6.79 8.86 33.03
C ILE A 508 5.51 8.19 33.46
N ILE A 509 4.38 8.89 33.31
CA ILE A 509 3.05 8.34 33.51
C ILE A 509 2.51 7.97 32.13
N VAL A 510 2.29 6.69 31.92
CA VAL A 510 1.66 6.16 30.70
C VAL A 510 0.29 5.64 31.10
N GLU A 511 -0.73 6.09 30.40
CA GLU A 511 -2.10 5.64 30.57
C GLU A 511 -2.37 4.52 29.55
N PHE A 512 -2.80 3.38 30.06
CA PHE A 512 -3.25 2.22 29.27
C PHE A 512 -4.76 2.07 29.45
N ASP A 513 -5.43 1.33 28.56
CA ASP A 513 -6.87 0.98 28.70
C ASP A 513 -7.21 0.30 30.03
N MET A 514 -6.21 -0.26 30.71
CA MET A 514 -6.32 -0.96 32.00
C MET A 514 -5.87 -0.10 33.20
N GLY A 515 -5.59 1.20 32.99
CA GLY A 515 -5.25 2.18 34.02
C GLY A 515 -3.85 2.82 33.88
N GLU A 516 -3.59 3.85 34.68
CA GLU A 516 -2.33 4.60 34.70
C GLU A 516 -1.18 3.82 35.37
N LYS A 517 0.00 3.84 34.73
CA LYS A 517 1.24 3.32 35.32
C LYS A 517 2.39 4.32 35.28
N LYS A 518 3.11 4.39 36.40
CA LYS A 518 4.29 5.24 36.59
C LYS A 518 5.57 4.44 36.38
N PHE A 519 6.33 4.78 35.35
CA PHE A 519 7.62 4.18 35.04
C PHE A 519 8.73 5.06 35.59
N LEU A 520 9.61 4.49 36.42
CA LEU A 520 10.81 5.17 36.89
C LEU A 520 11.75 5.38 35.69
N LEU A 521 12.00 6.64 35.37
CA LEU A 521 13.11 6.97 34.48
C LEU A 521 14.40 6.64 35.23
N PRO A 522 15.35 5.95 34.58
CA PRO A 522 16.68 5.78 35.15
C PRO A 522 17.24 7.16 35.50
N LYS A 523 17.54 7.40 36.79
CA LYS A 523 18.24 8.61 37.20
C LYS A 523 19.65 8.55 36.62
N VAL A 524 19.97 9.57 35.82
CA VAL A 524 21.21 9.75 35.04
C VAL A 524 22.45 9.61 35.90
#